data_AF-A0A4Y3WID8-F1
#
_entry.id   AF-A0A4Y3WID8-F1
#
_cell.length_a   1.000
_cell.length_b   1.000
_cell.length_c   1.000
_cell.angle_alpha   90.00
_cell.angle_beta   90.00
_cell.angle_gamma   90.00
#
_symmetry.space_group_name_H-M   'P 1'
#
loop_
_entity.id
_entity.type
_entity.pdbx_description
1 polymer ?
#
loop_
_entity_poly.entity_id
_entity_poly.type
_entity_poly.pdbx_seq_one_letter_code
_entity_poly.pdbx_strand_id
1 'polypeptide(L)'
;MAFRYPSFNRRGFVGLAGSAAAFLSCACGRAHAQQPEKGGAIPGGEISAKSTMLGAGSDLLQSRGPVSAINMYLNGFHFYADDMGRQIEAHHYCSHVTEEFYQCVIYDGNEPHSRLIGIEYIVSERIFKSLPEEEKALWHSHRHEALAGELIMPGIPATVQHIAIATLVSTYGKTWHTWQIDKDSSLPTGIPQLMMAFTADGQLKSEMIKSRDKELGTYTSQAKTSREDLASSASQPDAAADAWKSGTTQQLVLTKTPLLNRR
;
A
#
# COMPACT_ATOMS: atom_id res chain seq x y z
N MET A 1 2.77 -53.78 -1.72
CA MET A 1 3.93 -53.76 -0.81
C MET A 1 3.68 -52.66 0.21
N ALA A 2 3.12 -53.02 1.37
CA ALA A 2 2.68 -52.08 2.39
C ALA A 2 3.70 -52.07 3.53
N PHE A 3 4.34 -50.91 3.77
CA PHE A 3 5.22 -50.71 4.91
C PHE A 3 4.39 -50.19 6.10
N ARG A 4 4.16 -51.07 7.08
CA ARG A 4 3.68 -50.72 8.42
C ARG A 4 4.90 -50.57 9.33
N TYR A 5 5.08 -49.38 9.90
CA TYR A 5 6.02 -49.13 11.00
C TYR A 5 5.45 -49.65 12.33
N PRO A 6 6.27 -50.24 13.22
CA PRO A 6 5.81 -50.62 14.55
C PRO A 6 5.84 -49.42 15.50
N SER A 7 4.72 -49.26 16.20
CA SER A 7 4.51 -48.41 17.36
C SER A 7 5.31 -48.92 18.57
N PHE A 8 6.04 -48.05 19.25
CA PHE A 8 6.49 -48.28 20.62
C PHE A 8 5.83 -47.27 21.56
N ASN A 9 5.02 -47.82 22.46
CA ASN A 9 4.37 -47.13 23.57
C ASN A 9 5.17 -47.46 24.83
N ARG A 10 5.67 -46.45 25.57
CA ARG A 10 6.12 -46.64 26.96
C ARG A 10 5.70 -45.46 27.82
N ARG A 11 4.86 -45.79 28.80
CA ARG A 11 4.40 -44.97 29.90
C ARG A 11 5.56 -44.54 30.81
N GLY A 12 5.46 -43.29 31.27
CA GLY A 12 5.57 -42.91 32.68
C GLY A 12 6.97 -42.74 33.26
N PHE A 13 7.29 -41.51 33.67
CA PHE A 13 7.70 -41.22 35.05
C PHE A 13 7.41 -39.75 35.36
N VAL A 14 6.59 -39.54 36.40
CA VAL A 14 6.38 -38.26 37.07
C VAL A 14 7.65 -37.94 37.87
N GLY A 15 8.18 -36.73 37.70
CA GLY A 15 9.25 -36.19 38.52
C GLY A 15 9.03 -34.69 38.71
N LEU A 16 8.28 -34.33 39.77
CA LEU A 16 8.34 -32.98 40.33
C LEU A 16 9.70 -32.80 40.99
N ALA A 17 10.51 -31.87 40.47
CA ALA A 17 11.62 -31.29 41.21
C ALA A 17 11.61 -29.78 40.92
N GLY A 18 11.23 -29.02 41.94
CA GLY A 18 11.25 -27.56 41.91
C GLY A 18 12.68 -27.05 41.84
N SER A 19 12.87 -25.98 41.07
CA SER A 19 14.02 -25.09 41.19
C SER A 19 13.56 -23.71 40.75
N ALA A 20 13.30 -22.85 41.73
CA ALA A 20 13.04 -21.43 41.52
C ALA A 20 14.37 -20.75 41.15
N ALA A 21 14.65 -20.65 39.85
CA ALA A 21 15.72 -19.81 39.34
C ALA A 21 15.18 -18.37 39.24
N ALA A 22 15.62 -17.51 40.16
CA ALA A 22 15.38 -16.07 40.09
C ALA A 22 16.17 -15.49 38.91
N PHE A 23 15.52 -15.31 37.77
CA PHE A 23 16.05 -14.52 36.67
C PHE A 23 15.81 -13.04 36.98
N LEU A 24 16.83 -12.38 37.53
CA LEU A 24 16.98 -10.92 37.36
C LEU A 24 17.33 -10.66 35.89
N SER A 25 16.33 -10.53 35.04
CA SER A 25 16.51 -9.92 33.73
C SER A 25 16.55 -8.41 33.90
N CYS A 26 17.75 -7.85 33.72
CA CYS A 26 17.98 -6.43 33.56
C CYS A 26 17.15 -5.94 32.36
N ALA A 27 16.04 -5.25 32.62
CA ALA A 27 15.19 -4.65 31.61
C ALA A 27 15.82 -3.34 31.10
N CYS A 28 16.97 -3.43 30.44
CA CYS A 28 17.53 -2.34 29.65
C CYS A 28 17.52 -2.77 28.19
N GLY A 29 16.56 -2.23 27.43
CA GLY A 29 16.41 -2.48 25.99
C GLY A 29 14.97 -2.73 25.59
N ARG A 30 14.05 -1.81 25.91
CA ARG A 30 12.82 -1.71 25.11
C ARG A 30 13.26 -1.24 23.73
N ALA A 31 13.19 -2.14 22.74
CA ALA A 31 13.28 -1.77 21.35
C ALA A 31 12.18 -0.72 21.11
N HIS A 32 12.59 0.53 20.88
CA HIS A 32 11.70 1.55 20.36
C HIS A 32 11.12 1.03 19.05
N ALA A 33 9.81 0.86 18.99
CA ALA A 33 9.12 0.92 17.71
C ALA A 33 9.33 2.34 17.18
N GLN A 34 10.40 2.56 16.42
CA GLN A 34 10.67 3.84 15.80
C GLN A 34 9.49 4.15 14.88
N GLN A 35 8.76 5.22 15.20
CA GLN A 35 7.80 5.82 14.27
C GLN A 35 8.56 6.19 13.00
N PRO A 36 7.95 6.05 11.81
CA PRO A 36 8.59 6.46 10.57
C PRO A 36 9.08 7.91 10.67
N GLU A 37 10.30 8.18 10.20
CA GLU A 37 10.97 9.48 10.38
C GLU A 37 10.25 10.66 9.69
N LYS A 38 9.33 10.38 8.76
CA LYS A 38 8.58 11.39 8.00
C LYS A 38 7.21 11.62 8.63
N GLY A 39 6.77 12.88 8.70
CA GLY A 39 5.47 13.31 9.25
C GLY A 39 5.39 13.23 10.78
N GLY A 40 4.68 14.18 11.42
CA GLY A 40 4.68 14.36 12.87
C GLY A 40 4.30 13.10 13.67
N ALA A 41 4.85 12.98 14.89
CA ALA A 41 4.56 11.86 15.77
C ALA A 41 3.07 11.77 16.10
N ILE A 42 2.48 10.58 15.96
CA ILE A 42 1.07 10.36 16.27
C ILE A 42 0.84 10.61 17.77
N PRO A 43 -0.05 11.52 18.17
CA PRO A 43 -0.26 11.85 19.57
C PRO A 43 -0.98 10.71 20.30
N GLY A 44 -0.62 10.49 21.56
CA GLY A 44 -1.21 9.44 22.40
C GLY A 44 -0.19 8.77 23.31
N GLY A 45 -0.66 7.92 24.20
CA GLY A 45 0.20 7.04 25.00
C GLY A 45 0.52 5.74 24.27
N GLU A 46 1.52 4.99 24.78
CA GLU A 46 1.81 3.63 24.30
C GLU A 46 0.58 2.71 24.40
N ILE A 47 0.54 1.68 23.56
CA ILE A 47 -0.49 0.64 23.64
C ILE A 47 -0.40 -0.04 25.02
N SER A 48 -1.47 0.09 25.81
CA SER A 48 -1.52 -0.50 27.15
C SER A 48 -1.56 -2.03 27.11
N ALA A 49 -1.07 -2.70 28.16
CA ALA A 49 -1.16 -4.15 28.28
C ALA A 49 -2.61 -4.67 28.16
N LYS A 50 -3.59 -3.89 28.64
CA LYS A 50 -5.02 -4.18 28.48
C LYS A 50 -5.42 -4.18 27.00
N SER A 51 -5.01 -3.17 26.24
CA SER A 51 -5.29 -3.08 24.80
C SER A 51 -4.64 -4.21 24.03
N THR A 52 -3.40 -4.57 24.37
CA THR A 52 -2.70 -5.72 23.77
C THR A 52 -3.45 -7.03 24.01
N MET A 53 -3.90 -7.28 25.26
CA MET A 53 -4.68 -8.48 25.59
C MET A 53 -6.02 -8.53 24.85
N LEU A 54 -6.73 -7.40 24.74
CA LEU A 54 -7.97 -7.29 23.97
C LEU A 54 -7.71 -7.55 22.47
N GLY A 55 -6.61 -7.02 21.92
CA GLY A 55 -6.18 -7.30 20.55
C GLY A 55 -5.99 -8.80 20.32
N ALA A 56 -5.21 -9.48 21.16
CA ALA A 56 -4.99 -10.92 21.05
C ALA A 56 -6.30 -11.74 21.12
N GLY A 57 -7.26 -11.32 21.97
CA GLY A 57 -8.58 -11.94 22.02
C GLY A 57 -9.37 -11.75 20.73
N SER A 58 -9.35 -10.54 20.15
CA SER A 58 -9.98 -10.27 18.85
C SER A 58 -9.36 -11.09 17.73
N ASP A 59 -8.03 -11.25 17.73
CA ASP A 59 -7.30 -12.04 16.72
C ASP A 59 -7.67 -13.51 16.73
N LEU A 60 -8.03 -14.04 17.91
CA LEU A 60 -8.49 -15.41 18.08
C LEU A 60 -9.98 -15.60 17.73
N LEU A 61 -10.82 -14.61 18.04
CA LEU A 61 -12.27 -14.77 18.05
C LEU A 61 -12.98 -14.14 16.84
N GLN A 62 -12.38 -13.15 16.17
CA GLN A 62 -13.00 -12.42 15.06
C GLN A 62 -12.42 -12.84 13.71
N SER A 63 -13.29 -12.96 12.71
CA SER A 63 -12.84 -13.17 11.33
C SER A 63 -12.33 -11.85 10.72
N ARG A 64 -11.31 -11.94 9.86
CA ARG A 64 -10.70 -10.80 9.17
C ARG A 64 -10.92 -10.85 7.67
N GLY A 65 -12.09 -11.34 7.23
CA GLY A 65 -12.37 -11.66 5.82
C GLY A 65 -11.82 -10.66 4.79
N PRO A 66 -12.19 -9.37 4.85
CA PRO A 66 -11.70 -8.37 3.89
C PRO A 66 -10.18 -8.13 3.95
N VAL A 67 -9.59 -8.08 5.15
CA VAL A 67 -8.15 -7.84 5.32
C VAL A 67 -7.35 -9.06 4.87
N SER A 68 -7.85 -10.27 5.15
CA SER A 68 -7.23 -11.53 4.70
C SER A 68 -7.33 -11.76 3.19
N ALA A 69 -8.18 -11.01 2.48
CA ALA A 69 -8.29 -11.07 1.02
C ALA A 69 -7.25 -10.18 0.30
N ILE A 70 -6.52 -9.33 1.03
CA ILE A 70 -5.39 -8.57 0.50
C ILE A 70 -4.25 -9.55 0.19
N ASN A 71 -3.89 -9.65 -1.08
CA ASN A 71 -2.93 -10.65 -1.57
C ASN A 71 -1.88 -10.06 -2.53
N MET A 72 -1.90 -8.75 -2.73
CA MET A 72 -0.98 -8.05 -3.61
C MET A 72 -0.37 -6.85 -2.90
N TYR A 73 0.96 -6.76 -2.94
CA TYR A 73 1.72 -5.62 -2.44
C TYR A 73 2.44 -4.95 -3.62
N LEU A 74 2.18 -3.66 -3.80
CA LEU A 74 2.84 -2.80 -4.78
C LEU A 74 3.50 -1.63 -4.04
N ASN A 75 4.59 -1.12 -4.61
CA ASN A 75 5.16 0.16 -4.21
C ASN A 75 5.30 1.05 -5.45
N GLY A 76 4.80 2.28 -5.33
CA GLY A 76 4.81 3.29 -6.37
C GLY A 76 4.87 4.68 -5.78
N PHE A 77 4.58 5.69 -6.59
CA PHE A 77 4.65 7.08 -6.17
C PHE A 77 3.46 7.86 -6.69
N HIS A 78 2.93 8.72 -5.83
CA HIS A 78 1.88 9.66 -6.19
C HIS A 78 2.34 11.10 -6.02
N PHE A 79 1.66 12.03 -6.67
CA PHE A 79 1.71 13.44 -6.32
C PHE A 79 0.29 13.99 -6.13
N TYR A 80 0.18 15.10 -5.38
CA TYR A 80 -1.10 15.77 -5.19
C TYR A 80 -1.56 16.36 -6.52
N ALA A 81 -2.79 16.07 -6.94
CA ALA A 81 -3.24 16.43 -8.29
C ALA A 81 -3.10 17.92 -8.63
N ASP A 82 -3.13 18.79 -7.61
CA ASP A 82 -2.98 20.25 -7.70
C ASP A 82 -1.56 20.76 -7.39
N ASP A 83 -0.62 19.89 -7.00
CA ASP A 83 0.77 20.23 -6.69
C ASP A 83 1.72 19.03 -6.94
N MET A 84 2.26 18.95 -8.17
CA MET A 84 3.25 17.93 -8.56
C MET A 84 4.57 18.01 -7.77
N GLY A 85 4.87 19.16 -7.14
CA GLY A 85 6.04 19.31 -6.29
C GLY A 85 5.95 18.49 -4.99
N ARG A 86 4.72 18.13 -4.58
CA ARG A 86 4.43 17.33 -3.40
C ARG A 86 4.24 15.88 -3.82
N GLN A 87 5.28 15.08 -3.63
CA GLN A 87 5.35 13.68 -4.06
C GLN A 87 5.42 12.77 -2.83
N ILE A 88 4.72 11.64 -2.90
CA ILE A 88 4.53 10.68 -1.80
C ILE A 88 4.87 9.30 -2.32
N GLU A 89 5.74 8.58 -1.62
CA GLU A 89 5.89 7.14 -1.80
C GLU A 89 4.66 6.42 -1.24
N ALA A 90 4.08 5.51 -2.02
CA ALA A 90 2.83 4.86 -1.73
C ALA A 90 3.02 3.34 -1.71
N HIS A 91 2.61 2.72 -0.60
CA HIS A 91 2.65 1.28 -0.39
C HIS A 91 1.23 0.73 -0.48
N HIS A 92 0.91 0.11 -1.61
CA HIS A 92 -0.43 -0.37 -1.90
C HIS A 92 -0.59 -1.83 -1.50
N TYR A 93 -1.63 -2.08 -0.72
CA TYR A 93 -2.04 -3.41 -0.30
C TYR A 93 -3.42 -3.67 -0.88
N CYS A 94 -3.44 -4.46 -1.94
CA CYS A 94 -4.60 -4.62 -2.79
C CYS A 94 -5.22 -6.01 -2.64
N SER A 95 -6.56 -6.04 -2.73
CA SER A 95 -7.32 -7.23 -3.04
C SER A 95 -7.79 -7.16 -4.49
N HIS A 96 -7.55 -8.23 -5.24
CA HIS A 96 -8.09 -8.41 -6.60
C HIS A 96 -9.54 -8.88 -6.49
N VAL A 97 -10.50 -7.97 -6.67
CA VAL A 97 -11.94 -8.24 -6.42
C VAL A 97 -12.57 -8.96 -7.61
N THR A 98 -12.23 -8.51 -8.82
CA THR A 98 -12.53 -9.17 -10.09
C THR A 98 -11.34 -8.99 -11.01
N GLU A 99 -11.25 -9.74 -12.12
CA GLU A 99 -10.18 -9.59 -13.11
C GLU A 99 -9.93 -8.15 -13.58
N GLU A 100 -10.94 -7.28 -13.47
CA GLU A 100 -10.88 -5.90 -13.96
C GLU A 100 -11.03 -4.86 -12.85
N PHE A 101 -11.06 -5.25 -11.58
CA PHE A 101 -11.24 -4.35 -10.45
C PHE A 101 -10.38 -4.74 -9.24
N TYR A 102 -9.56 -3.80 -8.79
CA TYR A 102 -8.80 -3.91 -7.55
C TYR A 102 -9.21 -2.78 -6.61
N GLN A 103 -9.10 -3.07 -5.32
CA GLN A 103 -9.22 -2.07 -4.26
C GLN A 103 -7.99 -2.19 -3.37
N CYS A 104 -7.41 -1.06 -3.03
CA CYS A 104 -6.16 -0.98 -2.28
C CYS A 104 -6.33 -0.06 -1.07
N VAL A 105 -5.75 -0.48 0.05
CA VAL A 105 -5.41 0.42 1.15
C VAL A 105 -3.95 0.84 0.97
N ILE A 106 -3.66 2.11 1.20
CA ILE A 106 -2.35 2.69 0.94
C ILE A 106 -1.72 3.15 2.24
N TYR A 107 -0.48 2.74 2.46
CA TYR A 107 0.35 3.14 3.57
C TYR A 107 1.53 3.98 3.12
N ASP A 108 2.15 4.68 4.07
CA ASP A 108 3.40 5.44 3.87
C ASP A 108 4.68 4.63 4.06
N GLY A 109 4.53 3.31 4.22
CA GLY A 109 5.61 2.37 4.43
C GLY A 109 5.09 0.93 4.40
N ASN A 110 6.02 -0.01 4.50
CA ASN A 110 5.75 -1.45 4.54
C ASN A 110 5.93 -2.06 5.95
N GLU A 111 6.03 -1.22 6.98
CA GLU A 111 6.30 -1.64 8.36
C GLU A 111 5.00 -1.73 9.18
N PRO A 112 4.95 -2.52 10.27
CA PRO A 112 3.73 -2.71 11.07
C PRO A 112 3.11 -1.43 11.66
N HIS A 113 3.87 -0.34 11.73
CA HIS A 113 3.45 0.96 12.27
C HIS A 113 3.28 2.04 11.20
N SER A 114 3.33 1.68 9.93
CA SER A 114 3.06 2.59 8.83
C SER A 114 1.66 3.17 8.94
N ARG A 115 1.52 4.46 8.60
CA ARG A 115 0.26 5.18 8.65
C ARG A 115 -0.59 4.79 7.45
N LEU A 116 -1.87 4.52 7.68
CA LEU A 116 -2.85 4.44 6.61
C LEU A 116 -3.03 5.85 6.03
N ILE A 117 -2.60 6.06 4.79
CA ILE A 117 -2.62 7.37 4.16
C ILE A 117 -3.70 7.51 3.11
N GLY A 118 -4.25 6.43 2.55
CA GLY A 118 -5.23 6.55 1.48
C GLY A 118 -5.83 5.24 1.01
N ILE A 119 -6.59 5.35 -0.06
CA ILE A 119 -7.15 4.23 -0.81
C ILE A 119 -6.98 4.47 -2.31
N GLU A 120 -6.97 3.38 -3.06
CA GLU A 120 -7.04 3.40 -4.51
C GLU A 120 -8.02 2.35 -5.02
N TYR A 121 -8.73 2.70 -6.09
CA TYR A 121 -9.46 1.76 -6.92
C TYR A 121 -8.78 1.68 -8.28
N ILE A 122 -8.53 0.46 -8.75
CA ILE A 122 -7.89 0.22 -10.04
C ILE A 122 -8.90 -0.49 -10.94
N VAL A 123 -9.05 0.02 -12.16
CA VAL A 123 -9.94 -0.56 -13.18
C VAL A 123 -9.19 -0.88 -14.46
N SER A 124 -9.66 -1.89 -15.19
CA SER A 124 -9.20 -2.14 -16.56
C SER A 124 -9.52 -0.96 -17.49
N GLU A 125 -8.79 -0.85 -18.59
CA GLU A 125 -9.11 0.12 -19.64
C GLU A 125 -10.56 0.00 -20.14
N ARG A 126 -11.11 -1.22 -20.21
CA ARG A 126 -12.48 -1.47 -20.64
C ARG A 126 -13.48 -0.80 -19.70
N ILE A 127 -13.29 -0.96 -18.39
CA ILE A 127 -14.14 -0.31 -17.38
C ILE A 127 -13.92 1.19 -17.41
N PHE A 128 -12.67 1.66 -17.47
CA PHE A 128 -12.35 3.09 -17.54
C PHE A 128 -13.09 3.79 -18.69
N LYS A 129 -13.05 3.21 -19.90
CA LYS A 129 -13.72 3.76 -21.08
C LYS A 129 -15.24 3.85 -20.93
N SER A 130 -15.84 3.04 -20.05
CA SER A 130 -17.27 3.06 -19.76
C SER A 130 -17.70 4.06 -18.70
N LEU A 131 -16.74 4.70 -18.01
CA LEU A 131 -17.04 5.72 -17.00
C LEU A 131 -17.60 6.99 -17.65
N PRO A 132 -18.43 7.77 -16.92
CA PRO A 132 -18.78 9.14 -17.33
C PRO A 132 -17.54 10.02 -17.51
N GLU A 133 -17.59 10.98 -18.43
CA GLU A 133 -16.43 11.84 -18.74
C GLU A 133 -15.97 12.66 -17.53
N GLU A 134 -16.90 13.15 -16.72
CA GLU A 134 -16.60 13.87 -15.49
C GLU A 134 -15.89 13.00 -14.44
N GLU A 135 -16.17 11.70 -14.44
CA GLU A 135 -15.54 10.76 -13.52
C GLU A 135 -14.11 10.46 -13.95
N LYS A 136 -13.84 10.32 -15.26
CA LYS A 136 -12.50 10.02 -15.81
C LYS A 136 -11.42 11.01 -15.37
N ALA A 137 -11.80 12.27 -15.15
CA ALA A 137 -10.90 13.31 -14.67
C ALA A 137 -10.30 13.04 -13.26
N LEU A 138 -10.87 12.09 -12.51
CA LEU A 138 -10.39 11.65 -11.20
C LEU A 138 -9.41 10.48 -11.26
N TRP A 139 -9.06 10.01 -12.45
CA TRP A 139 -8.26 8.80 -12.64
C TRP A 139 -6.94 9.14 -13.35
N HIS A 140 -5.87 8.48 -12.92
CA HIS A 140 -4.58 8.53 -13.58
C HIS A 140 -4.28 7.20 -14.28
N SER A 141 -3.44 7.23 -15.30
CA SER A 141 -2.99 6.02 -15.98
C SER A 141 -1.77 5.40 -15.30
N HIS A 142 -1.75 4.07 -15.15
CA HIS A 142 -0.58 3.38 -14.58
C HIS A 142 0.54 3.11 -15.61
N ARG A 143 0.30 3.44 -16.88
CA ARG A 143 1.19 3.06 -17.97
C ARG A 143 2.64 3.48 -17.72
N HIS A 144 2.87 4.75 -17.44
CA HIS A 144 4.23 5.27 -17.35
C HIS A 144 4.94 4.69 -16.12
N GLU A 145 4.35 4.79 -14.94
CA GLU A 145 4.95 4.25 -13.71
C GLU A 145 5.25 2.74 -13.82
N ALA A 146 4.35 1.99 -14.46
CA ALA A 146 4.52 0.57 -14.71
C ALA A 146 5.64 0.28 -15.71
N LEU A 147 5.83 1.09 -16.75
CA LEU A 147 6.90 0.86 -17.73
C LEU A 147 8.26 1.42 -17.29
N ALA A 148 8.26 2.53 -16.54
CA ALA A 148 9.48 3.22 -16.11
C ALA A 148 10.19 2.54 -14.93
N GLY A 149 9.58 1.51 -14.33
CA GLY A 149 10.13 0.87 -13.13
C GLY A 149 9.78 1.60 -11.84
N GLU A 150 8.93 2.63 -11.90
CA GLU A 150 8.51 3.42 -10.73
C GLU A 150 7.53 2.62 -9.87
N LEU A 151 6.62 1.86 -10.51
CA LEU A 151 5.78 0.85 -9.87
C LEU A 151 6.50 -0.51 -9.83
N ILE A 152 6.60 -1.11 -8.65
CA ILE A 152 7.26 -2.41 -8.42
C ILE A 152 6.43 -3.31 -7.50
N MET A 153 6.77 -4.59 -7.50
CA MET A 153 6.25 -5.59 -6.56
C MET A 153 7.42 -6.22 -5.79
N PRO A 154 7.80 -5.68 -4.62
CA PRO A 154 8.94 -6.18 -3.86
C PRO A 154 8.72 -7.61 -3.36
N GLY A 155 9.81 -8.37 -3.22
CA GLY A 155 9.77 -9.70 -2.59
C GLY A 155 9.27 -10.86 -3.47
N ILE A 156 8.91 -10.60 -4.74
CA ILE A 156 8.54 -11.66 -5.70
C ILE A 156 9.57 -11.80 -6.84
N PRO A 157 9.69 -12.99 -7.48
CA PRO A 157 10.61 -13.18 -8.60
C PRO A 157 10.32 -12.23 -9.77
N ALA A 158 11.37 -11.77 -10.46
CA ALA A 158 11.26 -10.82 -11.57
C ALA A 158 10.33 -11.29 -12.69
N THR A 159 10.31 -12.59 -13.00
CA THR A 159 9.41 -13.18 -14.01
C THR A 159 7.94 -13.11 -13.60
N VAL A 160 7.63 -13.31 -12.32
CA VAL A 160 6.28 -13.19 -11.77
C VAL A 160 5.85 -11.72 -11.77
N GLN A 161 6.76 -10.83 -11.36
CA GLN A 161 6.53 -9.39 -11.40
C GLN A 161 6.25 -8.90 -12.82
N HIS A 162 6.99 -9.39 -13.82
CA HIS A 162 6.76 -9.04 -15.22
C HIS A 162 5.33 -9.35 -15.68
N ILE A 163 4.85 -10.56 -15.38
CA ILE A 163 3.50 -10.99 -15.72
C ILE A 163 2.46 -10.13 -15.00
N ALA A 164 2.65 -9.86 -13.71
CA ALA A 164 1.74 -9.02 -12.94
C ALA A 164 1.71 -7.57 -13.47
N ILE A 165 2.88 -6.97 -13.74
CA ILE A 165 2.98 -5.62 -14.31
C ILE A 165 2.32 -5.56 -15.69
N ALA A 166 2.42 -6.60 -16.52
CA ALA A 166 1.73 -6.65 -17.80
C ALA A 166 0.20 -6.50 -17.67
N THR A 167 -0.39 -6.94 -16.55
CA THR A 167 -1.81 -6.71 -16.25
C THR A 167 -2.12 -5.29 -15.78
N LEU A 168 -1.14 -4.58 -15.20
CA LEU A 168 -1.32 -3.24 -14.63
C LEU A 168 -1.03 -2.12 -15.63
N VAL A 169 -0.17 -2.34 -16.64
CA VAL A 169 0.26 -1.29 -17.61
C VAL A 169 -0.91 -0.58 -18.31
N SER A 170 -2.04 -1.28 -18.51
CA SER A 170 -3.25 -0.75 -19.18
C SER A 170 -4.41 -0.51 -18.20
N THR A 171 -4.12 -0.28 -16.93
CA THR A 171 -5.12 0.02 -15.90
C THR A 171 -5.08 1.49 -15.48
N TYR A 172 -6.14 1.92 -14.81
CA TYR A 172 -6.33 3.29 -14.35
C TYR A 172 -6.65 3.28 -12.86
N GLY A 173 -6.04 4.20 -12.12
CA GLY A 173 -6.17 4.34 -10.67
C GLY A 173 -6.95 5.59 -10.29
N LYS A 174 -7.93 5.47 -9.38
CA LYS A 174 -8.53 6.61 -8.67
C LYS A 174 -8.06 6.58 -7.23
N THR A 175 -7.24 7.56 -6.88
CA THR A 175 -6.52 7.57 -5.60
C THR A 175 -6.83 8.79 -4.77
N TRP A 176 -7.17 8.54 -3.51
CA TRP A 176 -7.43 9.58 -2.53
C TRP A 176 -6.55 9.36 -1.30
N HIS A 177 -5.67 10.31 -1.02
CA HIS A 177 -4.95 10.34 0.25
C HIS A 177 -5.76 11.11 1.28
N THR A 178 -5.99 10.49 2.43
CA THR A 178 -6.69 11.03 3.60
C THR A 178 -5.73 11.60 4.65
N TRP A 179 -4.44 11.29 4.56
CA TRP A 179 -3.40 11.82 5.45
C TRP A 179 -2.28 12.50 4.65
N GLN A 180 -2.09 13.80 4.87
CA GLN A 180 -1.02 14.57 4.22
C GLN A 180 0.29 14.52 5.02
N ILE A 181 1.02 13.41 4.90
CA ILE A 181 2.24 13.10 5.68
C ILE A 181 3.47 13.94 5.30
N ASP A 182 3.45 14.59 4.14
CA ASP A 182 4.48 15.55 3.69
C ASP A 182 4.39 16.88 4.43
N LYS A 183 3.26 17.13 5.12
CA LYS A 183 3.10 18.22 6.06
C LYS A 183 3.45 17.73 7.46
N ASP A 184 3.75 18.65 8.38
CA ASP A 184 3.90 18.33 9.80
C ASP A 184 2.53 17.96 10.41
N SER A 185 2.08 16.75 10.06
CA SER A 185 0.72 16.27 10.29
C SER A 185 0.77 15.02 11.15
N SER A 186 0.56 15.23 12.44
CA SER A 186 0.50 14.17 13.45
C SER A 186 -0.81 13.36 13.42
N LEU A 187 -1.84 13.86 12.72
CA LEU A 187 -3.15 13.23 12.54
C LEU A 187 -3.70 13.50 11.12
N PRO A 188 -4.56 12.63 10.56
CA PRO A 188 -5.16 12.81 9.23
C PRO A 188 -6.25 13.89 9.25
N THR A 189 -5.83 15.16 9.31
CA THR A 189 -6.74 16.32 9.33
C THR A 189 -7.00 16.87 7.93
N GLY A 190 -8.18 17.46 7.75
CA GLY A 190 -8.62 18.02 6.47
C GLY A 190 -9.45 17.03 5.65
N ILE A 191 -9.71 17.40 4.39
CA ILE A 191 -10.42 16.55 3.43
C ILE A 191 -9.44 15.66 2.68
N PRO A 192 -9.89 14.52 2.12
CA PRO A 192 -9.08 13.72 1.21
C PRO A 192 -8.59 14.58 0.04
N GLN A 193 -7.42 14.22 -0.49
CA GLN A 193 -6.81 14.90 -1.63
C GLN A 193 -6.68 13.93 -2.79
N LEU A 194 -7.07 14.39 -3.98
CA LEU A 194 -6.89 13.64 -5.21
C LEU A 194 -5.39 13.47 -5.48
N MET A 195 -5.00 12.24 -5.81
CA MET A 195 -3.62 11.88 -6.10
C MET A 195 -3.51 11.35 -7.53
N MET A 196 -2.40 11.69 -8.19
CA MET A 196 -2.12 11.30 -9.57
C MET A 196 -0.75 10.63 -9.67
N ALA A 197 -0.52 9.90 -10.77
CA ALA A 197 0.75 9.27 -11.10
C ALA A 197 1.49 10.02 -12.21
N PHE A 198 2.80 9.77 -12.28
CA PHE A 198 3.69 10.37 -13.27
C PHE A 198 3.44 9.80 -14.66
N THR A 199 3.64 10.62 -15.69
CA THR A 199 3.38 10.26 -17.09
C THR A 199 4.60 10.40 -17.98
N ALA A 200 5.73 10.90 -17.46
CA ALA A 200 6.97 11.06 -18.19
C ALA A 200 8.21 11.03 -17.29
N ASP A 201 9.33 10.59 -17.87
CA ASP A 201 10.64 10.60 -17.21
C ASP A 201 10.99 12.01 -16.72
N GLY A 202 11.59 12.11 -15.53
CA GLY A 202 12.03 13.38 -14.95
C GLY A 202 10.97 14.13 -14.15
N GLN A 203 9.72 13.66 -14.09
CA GLN A 203 8.70 14.23 -13.21
C GLN A 203 8.86 13.75 -11.76
N LEU A 204 9.19 12.47 -11.55
CA LEU A 204 9.49 11.91 -10.23
C LEU A 204 10.90 12.32 -9.77
N LYS A 205 11.00 12.76 -8.51
CA LYS A 205 12.25 13.14 -7.86
C LYS A 205 13.23 11.97 -7.79
N SER A 206 14.41 12.15 -8.39
CA SER A 206 15.43 11.08 -8.47
C SER A 206 15.89 10.54 -7.12
N GLU A 207 15.88 11.39 -6.09
CA GLU A 207 16.22 11.04 -4.72
C GLU A 207 15.18 10.12 -4.06
N MET A 208 13.90 10.24 -4.44
CA MET A 208 12.84 9.35 -3.95
C MET A 208 13.03 7.95 -4.52
N ILE A 209 13.30 7.85 -5.83
CA ILE A 209 13.62 6.57 -6.49
C ILE A 209 14.83 5.90 -5.82
N LYS A 210 15.92 6.66 -5.61
CA LYS A 210 17.13 6.14 -4.95
C LYS A 210 16.88 5.68 -3.52
N SER A 211 16.04 6.41 -2.77
CA SER A 211 15.66 6.04 -1.40
C SER A 211 14.90 4.73 -1.39
N ARG A 212 13.83 4.64 -2.19
CA ARG A 212 13.00 3.44 -2.34
C ARG A 212 13.81 2.23 -2.77
N ASP A 213 14.64 2.37 -3.81
CA ASP A 213 15.46 1.28 -4.33
C ASP A 213 16.44 0.74 -3.28
N LYS A 214 17.04 1.63 -2.48
CA LYS A 214 17.88 1.24 -1.36
C LYS A 214 17.10 0.51 -0.27
N GLU A 215 15.92 1.02 0.09
CA GLU A 215 15.08 0.48 1.17
C GLU A 215 14.52 -0.91 0.81
N LEU A 216 14.02 -1.06 -0.41
CA LEU A 216 13.34 -2.28 -0.87
C LEU A 216 14.27 -3.26 -1.60
N GLY A 217 15.56 -2.91 -1.77
CA GLY A 217 16.53 -3.75 -2.46
C GLY A 217 16.21 -3.95 -3.95
N THR A 218 15.67 -2.91 -4.60
CA THR A 218 15.24 -2.93 -6.00
C THR A 218 16.09 -2.03 -6.88
N TYR A 219 15.94 -2.19 -8.20
CA TYR A 219 16.69 -1.42 -9.19
C TYR A 219 15.74 -0.94 -10.30
N THR A 220 15.33 0.31 -10.23
CA THR A 220 14.35 0.94 -11.15
C THR A 220 14.81 0.84 -12.61
N SER A 221 16.10 1.03 -12.88
CA SER A 221 16.66 0.90 -14.23
C SER A 221 16.56 -0.52 -14.79
N GLN A 222 16.80 -1.54 -13.96
CA GLN A 222 16.61 -2.94 -14.37
C GLN A 222 15.14 -3.26 -14.62
N ALA A 223 14.24 -2.76 -13.76
CA ALA A 223 12.80 -2.92 -13.95
C ALA A 223 12.33 -2.26 -15.26
N LYS A 224 12.85 -1.07 -15.59
CA LYS A 224 12.57 -0.39 -16.87
C LYS A 224 13.04 -1.24 -18.06
N THR A 225 14.29 -1.69 -18.05
CA THR A 225 14.86 -2.52 -19.12
C THR A 225 14.10 -3.85 -19.27
N SER A 226 13.68 -4.48 -18.17
CA SER A 226 12.95 -5.75 -18.25
C SER A 226 11.55 -5.61 -18.85
N ARG A 227 11.03 -4.38 -19.02
CA ARG A 227 9.65 -4.09 -19.47
C ARG A 227 9.59 -3.45 -20.86
N GLU A 228 10.68 -3.49 -21.62
CA GLU A 228 10.76 -2.93 -22.99
C GLU A 228 9.79 -3.61 -23.98
N ASP A 229 9.53 -4.90 -23.81
CA ASP A 229 8.53 -5.67 -24.56
C ASP A 229 7.09 -5.18 -24.27
N LEU A 230 6.80 -4.88 -23.01
CA LEU A 230 5.52 -4.29 -22.59
C LEU A 230 5.36 -2.87 -23.14
N ALA A 231 6.43 -2.08 -23.11
CA ALA A 231 6.43 -0.72 -23.65
C ALA A 231 6.09 -0.69 -25.14
N SER A 232 6.60 -1.68 -25.89
CA SER A 232 6.40 -1.84 -27.33
C SER A 232 5.00 -2.30 -27.71
N SER A 233 4.29 -2.98 -26.81
CA SER A 233 2.99 -3.62 -27.10
C SER A 233 1.80 -2.91 -26.47
N ALA A 234 1.97 -2.26 -25.32
CA ALA A 234 0.86 -1.64 -24.62
C ALA A 234 0.44 -0.31 -25.28
N SER A 235 -0.87 -0.08 -25.32
CA SER A 235 -1.48 1.11 -25.93
C SER A 235 -1.19 2.38 -25.13
N GLN A 236 -1.31 3.53 -25.79
CA GLN A 236 -1.27 4.82 -25.11
C GLN A 236 -2.48 4.97 -24.19
N PRO A 237 -2.36 5.70 -23.06
CA PRO A 237 -3.48 5.95 -22.18
C PRO A 237 -4.56 6.77 -22.89
N ASP A 238 -5.80 6.56 -22.46
CA ASP A 238 -6.94 7.37 -22.89
C ASP A 238 -6.73 8.83 -22.46
N ALA A 239 -7.00 9.77 -23.36
CA ALA A 239 -6.74 11.19 -23.15
C ALA A 239 -7.64 11.84 -22.08
N ALA A 240 -8.71 11.17 -21.67
CA ALA A 240 -9.59 11.63 -20.58
C ALA A 240 -9.03 11.30 -19.18
N ALA A 241 -8.02 10.43 -19.08
CA ALA A 241 -7.26 10.24 -17.84
C ALA A 241 -6.22 11.36 -17.66
N ASP A 242 -5.55 11.38 -16.50
CA ASP A 242 -4.43 12.30 -16.25
C ASP A 242 -4.82 13.78 -16.46
N ALA A 243 -6.03 14.16 -16.06
CA ALA A 243 -6.64 15.46 -16.38
C ALA A 243 -5.79 16.69 -15.96
N TRP A 244 -4.93 16.53 -14.95
CA TRP A 244 -3.96 17.53 -14.52
C TRP A 244 -3.05 18.04 -15.66
N LYS A 245 -2.83 17.23 -16.71
CA LYS A 245 -2.04 17.61 -17.90
C LYS A 245 -2.62 18.80 -18.66
N SER A 246 -3.89 19.12 -18.45
CA SER A 246 -4.55 20.31 -18.98
C SER A 246 -4.15 21.61 -18.28
N GLY A 247 -3.43 21.53 -17.15
CA GLY A 247 -3.10 22.66 -16.28
C GLY A 247 -4.16 22.96 -15.22
N THR A 248 -5.24 22.17 -15.17
CA THR A 248 -6.27 22.23 -14.13
C THR A 248 -6.61 20.83 -13.62
N THR A 249 -7.12 20.72 -12.41
CA THR A 249 -7.48 19.43 -11.79
C THR A 249 -8.75 19.55 -10.94
N GLN A 250 -9.34 18.40 -10.63
CA GLN A 250 -10.46 18.31 -9.69
C GLN A 250 -9.95 18.26 -8.25
N GLN A 251 -10.69 18.86 -7.32
CA GLN A 251 -10.42 18.72 -5.89
C GLN A 251 -11.72 18.77 -5.08
N LEU A 252 -11.72 18.11 -3.93
CA LEU A 252 -12.84 18.15 -3.00
C LEU A 252 -12.95 19.52 -2.32
N VAL A 253 -14.19 19.88 -1.94
CA VAL A 253 -14.47 21.06 -1.13
C VAL A 253 -15.31 20.65 0.07
N LEU A 254 -14.88 21.04 1.28
CA LEU A 254 -15.67 20.83 2.49
C LEU A 254 -16.79 21.88 2.55
N THR A 255 -18.04 21.43 2.58
CA THR A 255 -19.22 22.30 2.66
C THR A 255 -20.19 21.82 3.74
N LYS A 256 -21.00 22.75 4.26
CA LYS A 256 -22.11 22.39 5.16
C LYS A 256 -23.33 22.07 4.32
N THR A 257 -23.89 20.87 4.49
CA THR A 257 -25.10 20.42 3.80
C THR A 257 -26.18 20.04 4.82
N PRO A 258 -27.47 20.28 4.53
CA PRO A 258 -28.55 19.82 5.41
C PRO A 258 -28.55 18.29 5.57
N LEU A 259 -28.59 17.80 6.81
CA LEU A 259 -28.76 16.38 7.08
C LEU A 259 -30.20 15.98 6.74
N LEU A 260 -30.35 15.18 5.69
CA LEU A 260 -31.64 14.59 5.32
C LEU A 260 -31.98 13.42 6.25
N ASN A 261 -33.28 13.21 6.49
CA ASN A 261 -33.81 12.06 7.26
C ASN A 261 -33.29 11.93 8.70
N ARG A 262 -32.96 13.05 9.37
CA ARG A 262 -32.64 13.04 10.81
C ARG A 262 -33.90 12.68 11.61
N ARG A 263 -33.94 11.46 12.14
CA ARG A 263 -34.95 11.01 13.11
C ARG A 263 -34.56 11.41 14.52
#